data_AF-A0A2N2JYY2-F1
#
_entry.id   AF-A0A2N2JYY2-F1
#
_cell.length_a   1.000
_cell.length_b   1.000
_cell.length_c   1.000
_cell.angle_alpha   90.00
_cell.angle_beta   90.00
_cell.angle_gamma   90.00
#
_symmetry.space_group_name_H-M   'P 1'
#
loop_
_entity.id
_entity.type
_entity.pdbx_description
1 polymer ?
#
loop_
_entity_poly.entity_id
_entity_poly.type
_entity_poly.pdbx_seq_one_letter_code
_entity_poly.pdbx_strand_id
1 'polypeptide(L)'
;MVESGSKHTARTEAPSLIRRAGYLLVLGCSSRKRQVKGRVPALELYDGVNFRVVRAFLNQHGWPPGLCIKILSAKYGLIEATDQVEHYDQRLDQATAYNINSKVMESFANFGEAASVFVNLGKDYLPAIKGIEHLFDKKRIVHAVGGIGRKMAQMKQWLNSLPSKTATLPGVGSGRHYLYFFPDWDDYVTEPFLHETENESGLEKTKQYAHEVFGADATPYDGMLVSLAQLYTGKGALSRLKADTVKKTDLRKAMKIPERLLLFGDCGAFSYASKDKPPFTPEEAASLYHRFGFDVGASVDHIPLAEIVIKNDKGELVRQVLTKSKRRCRMQLTAQNAEAFLATCKRHRYKFVPVGVIQGLNTESYVHYVHEYLDMGYQHIALGGLVPKPDSEILAICSAVRQAIQNRTRIEKENVWLHLFGILRPMIQPSFRLLGVSSFDSASYLRKAWLRSDQNYLAADGSRWYSSIRVPLSSSKRLKEAAKEKNISEERLSEMEMRCLLALNNFDGSHKAHLEVMESVNNYGPLLQRRGEDNHFFEKYNQLLNDRPWEKCHCEVCRNLGIDIVVFRGAGRNKRRGFHNTWVLYNKILRGH
;
A
#
# COMPACT_ATOMS: atom_id res chain seq x y z
N MET A 1 1.38 56.89 -35.23
CA MET A 1 2.43 57.40 -34.32
C MET A 1 1.81 57.36 -32.93
N VAL A 2 1.81 56.20 -32.27
CA VAL A 2 2.86 55.68 -31.38
C VAL A 2 3.26 56.72 -30.34
N GLU A 3 2.74 56.56 -29.12
CA GLU A 3 3.53 56.88 -27.94
C GLU A 3 3.13 55.97 -26.77
N SER A 4 4.18 55.43 -26.18
CA SER A 4 4.29 54.35 -25.22
C SER A 4 4.05 54.81 -23.78
N GLY A 5 3.21 54.10 -23.04
CA GLY A 5 3.07 54.23 -21.58
C GLY A 5 3.32 52.89 -20.88
N SER A 6 4.60 52.51 -20.75
CA SER A 6 5.01 51.36 -19.94
C SER A 6 5.00 51.76 -18.46
N LYS A 7 4.00 51.30 -17.70
CA LYS A 7 3.98 51.44 -16.24
C LYS A 7 4.93 50.40 -15.63
N HIS A 8 6.09 50.88 -15.18
CA HIS A 8 6.94 50.14 -14.25
C HIS A 8 6.20 49.88 -12.94
N THR A 9 5.69 48.66 -12.76
CA THR A 9 5.33 48.16 -11.44
C THR A 9 6.61 47.68 -10.76
N ALA A 10 6.97 48.39 -9.69
CA ALA A 10 8.08 48.06 -8.81
C ALA A 10 8.04 46.59 -8.41
N ARG A 11 9.12 45.87 -8.70
CA ARG A 11 9.41 44.57 -8.09
C ARG A 11 9.60 44.82 -6.61
N THR A 12 8.61 44.47 -5.80
CA THR A 12 8.79 44.28 -4.37
C THR A 12 9.87 43.24 -4.17
N GLU A 13 11.02 43.68 -3.66
CA GLU A 13 12.09 42.81 -3.20
C GLU A 13 11.52 41.76 -2.24
N ALA A 14 11.81 40.50 -2.52
CA ALA A 14 11.41 39.39 -1.67
C ALA A 14 12.03 39.58 -0.28
N PRO A 15 11.25 39.52 0.81
CA PRO A 15 11.82 39.62 2.15
C PRO A 15 12.82 38.48 2.36
N SER A 16 14.02 38.84 2.79
CA SER A 16 15.13 37.96 3.13
C SER A 16 14.64 36.74 3.91
N LEU A 17 14.65 35.57 3.25
CA LEU A 17 14.26 34.29 3.85
C LEU A 17 15.18 33.97 5.02
N ILE A 18 14.68 34.15 6.24
CA ILE A 18 15.22 33.50 7.43
C ILE A 18 15.07 31.98 7.19
N ARG A 19 16.11 31.34 6.62
CA ARG A 19 16.14 29.91 6.35
C ARG A 19 16.33 29.16 7.67
N ARG A 20 15.21 28.85 8.33
CA ARG A 20 15.19 28.01 9.53
C ARG A 20 15.59 26.57 9.14
N ALA A 21 16.31 25.90 10.05
CA ALA A 21 17.27 24.87 9.67
C ALA A 21 16.82 23.45 10.04
N GLY A 22 17.10 22.46 9.18
CA GLY A 22 16.78 21.03 9.40
C GLY A 22 17.92 20.23 10.06
N TYR A 23 17.84 18.90 10.06
CA TYR A 23 18.86 18.01 10.64
C TYR A 23 19.67 17.31 9.56
N LEU A 24 20.99 17.22 9.73
CA LEU A 24 21.89 16.57 8.78
C LEU A 24 22.65 15.45 9.45
N LEU A 25 22.47 14.21 8.97
CA LEU A 25 23.28 13.06 9.35
C LEU A 25 24.25 12.73 8.21
N VAL A 26 25.55 12.73 8.50
CA VAL A 26 26.60 12.39 7.53
C VAL A 26 27.23 11.05 7.90
N LEU A 27 27.11 10.07 7.01
CA LEU A 27 27.64 8.71 7.18
C LEU A 27 28.68 8.36 6.12
N GLY A 28 29.62 7.49 6.47
CA GLY A 28 30.49 6.84 5.49
C GLY A 28 29.82 5.58 4.93
N CYS A 29 30.06 5.27 3.66
CA CYS A 29 29.60 4.02 3.07
C CYS A 29 30.21 2.79 3.78
N SER A 30 29.50 1.66 3.70
CA SER A 30 29.92 0.41 4.32
C SER A 30 30.49 -0.56 3.29
N SER A 31 31.57 -1.26 3.64
CA SER A 31 32.06 -2.41 2.86
C SER A 31 30.99 -3.51 2.79
N ARG A 32 30.38 -3.82 3.95
CA ARG A 32 29.23 -4.72 4.03
C ARG A 32 28.02 -4.11 3.33
N LYS A 33 27.52 -4.78 2.30
CA LYS A 33 26.33 -4.42 1.52
C LYS A 33 25.37 -5.62 1.46
N ARG A 34 24.08 -5.35 1.35
CA ARG A 34 23.07 -6.39 1.12
C ARG A 34 23.15 -6.89 -0.31
N GLN A 35 22.85 -8.17 -0.51
CA GLN A 35 22.62 -8.71 -1.84
C GLN A 35 21.29 -8.18 -2.35
N VAL A 36 21.34 -7.40 -3.43
CA VAL A 36 20.17 -6.74 -4.01
C VAL A 36 20.16 -6.95 -5.52
N LYS A 37 18.97 -7.06 -6.11
CA LYS A 37 18.80 -7.11 -7.55
C LYS A 37 18.52 -5.69 -8.06
N GLY A 38 19.34 -5.20 -8.98
CA GLY A 38 19.17 -3.87 -9.57
C GLY A 38 19.48 -2.73 -8.59
N ARG A 39 18.74 -1.63 -8.73
CA ARG A 39 18.90 -0.42 -7.92
C ARG A 39 17.97 -0.42 -6.71
N VAL A 40 18.48 0.02 -5.58
CA VAL A 40 17.74 0.20 -4.32
C VAL A 40 18.17 1.51 -3.65
N PRO A 41 17.37 2.07 -2.71
CA PRO A 41 17.83 3.18 -1.88
C PRO A 41 19.17 2.88 -1.20
N ALA A 42 20.08 3.85 -1.15
CA ALA A 42 21.39 3.69 -0.51
C ALA A 42 21.30 3.21 0.95
N LEU A 43 20.28 3.67 1.68
CA LEU A 43 19.98 3.22 3.04
C LEU A 43 19.67 1.72 3.15
N GLU A 44 19.18 1.11 2.08
CA GLU A 44 18.90 -0.32 2.01
C GLU A 44 20.11 -1.13 1.56
N LEU A 45 20.94 -0.59 0.65
CA LEU A 45 22.13 -1.27 0.16
C LEU A 45 23.16 -1.47 1.28
N TYR A 46 23.54 -0.40 1.99
CA TYR A 46 24.63 -0.47 2.96
C TYR A 46 24.18 -1.19 4.24
N ASP A 47 24.97 -2.16 4.72
CA ASP A 47 24.56 -3.03 5.84
C ASP A 47 25.51 -2.99 7.05
N GLY A 48 26.36 -1.97 7.12
CA GLY A 48 27.21 -1.71 8.28
C GLY A 48 26.41 -1.37 9.54
N VAL A 49 27.07 -1.42 10.70
CA VAL A 49 26.43 -1.21 12.02
C VAL A 49 25.64 0.11 12.07
N ASN A 50 26.19 1.21 11.55
CA ASN A 50 25.50 2.50 11.53
C ASN A 50 24.18 2.44 10.74
N PHE A 51 24.17 1.82 9.56
CA PHE A 51 22.97 1.71 8.73
C PHE A 51 21.90 0.83 9.37
N ARG A 52 22.30 -0.23 10.10
CA ARG A 52 21.36 -1.05 10.88
C ARG A 52 20.70 -0.25 12.00
N VAL A 53 21.48 0.57 12.70
CA VAL A 53 20.94 1.46 13.75
C VAL A 53 19.97 2.48 13.16
N VAL A 54 20.33 3.12 12.06
CA VAL A 54 19.44 4.08 11.37
C VAL A 54 18.15 3.38 10.93
N ARG A 55 18.23 2.21 10.28
CA ARG A 55 17.03 1.48 9.85
C ARG A 55 16.16 1.02 11.02
N ALA A 56 16.78 0.53 12.10
CA ALA A 56 16.04 0.16 13.31
C ALA A 56 15.32 1.37 13.92
N PHE A 57 16.01 2.51 14.00
CA PHE A 57 15.42 3.78 14.45
C PHE A 57 14.25 4.21 13.55
N LEU A 58 14.45 4.24 12.23
CA LEU A 58 13.40 4.65 11.28
C LEU A 58 12.20 3.70 11.27
N ASN A 59 12.41 2.40 11.48
CA ASN A 59 11.31 1.45 11.63
C ASN A 59 10.50 1.69 12.91
N GLN A 60 11.17 2.07 14.00
CA GLN A 60 10.54 2.29 15.30
C GLN A 60 9.88 3.66 15.43
N HIS A 61 10.53 4.71 14.92
CA HIS A 61 10.15 6.11 15.14
C HIS A 61 9.71 6.82 13.85
N GLY A 62 9.89 6.20 12.68
CA GLY A 62 9.67 6.84 11.39
C GLY A 62 10.77 7.79 10.98
N TRP A 63 10.58 8.43 9.82
CA TRP A 63 11.48 9.46 9.31
C TRP A 63 11.24 10.80 10.05
N PRO A 64 12.21 11.34 10.80
CA PRO A 64 12.10 12.64 11.47
C PRO A 64 11.85 13.78 10.47
N PRO A 65 10.96 14.75 10.76
CA PRO A 65 10.76 15.89 9.88
C PRO A 65 12.06 16.68 9.70
N GLY A 66 12.40 16.99 8.45
CA GLY A 66 13.58 17.76 8.11
C GLY A 66 14.92 17.02 8.27
N LEU A 67 14.92 15.69 8.51
CA LEU A 67 16.16 14.92 8.54
C LEU A 67 16.60 14.57 7.13
N CYS A 68 17.80 15.03 6.77
CA CYS A 68 18.53 14.63 5.58
C CYS A 68 19.68 13.71 5.99
N ILE A 69 19.83 12.58 5.30
CA ILE A 69 20.87 11.59 5.58
C ILE A 69 21.77 11.50 4.35
N LYS A 70 22.97 12.06 4.47
CA LYS A 70 23.99 12.05 3.43
C LYS A 70 24.98 10.92 3.67
N ILE A 71 25.38 10.25 2.59
CA ILE A 71 26.32 9.13 2.62
C ILE A 71 27.49 9.46 1.69
N LEU A 72 28.70 9.41 2.24
CA LEU A 72 29.93 9.44 1.45
C LEU A 72 30.18 8.06 0.87
N SER A 73 29.88 7.90 -0.42
CA SER A 73 30.09 6.69 -1.20
C SER A 73 31.43 6.73 -1.94
N ALA A 74 32.17 5.62 -1.89
CA ALA A 74 33.37 5.41 -2.71
C ALA A 74 33.12 5.56 -4.23
N LYS A 75 31.99 5.02 -4.73
CA LYS A 75 31.63 5.05 -6.16
C LYS A 75 30.93 6.34 -6.59
N TYR A 76 29.93 6.76 -5.82
CA TYR A 76 29.00 7.82 -6.18
C TYR A 76 29.29 9.20 -5.55
N GLY A 77 30.33 9.35 -4.72
CA GLY A 77 30.58 10.61 -3.99
C GLY A 77 29.56 10.83 -2.87
N LEU A 78 29.13 12.08 -2.63
CA LEU A 78 28.10 12.38 -1.64
C LEU A 78 26.70 12.14 -2.22
N ILE A 79 26.00 11.15 -1.67
CA ILE A 79 24.64 10.78 -2.08
C ILE A 79 23.67 10.88 -0.91
N GLU A 80 22.37 10.87 -1.19
CA GLU A 80 21.30 10.79 -0.20
C GLU A 80 20.99 9.34 0.15
N ALA A 81 20.48 9.10 1.36
CA ALA A 81 19.97 7.81 1.80
C ALA A 81 18.87 7.23 0.88
N THR A 82 18.15 8.09 0.17
CA THR A 82 17.07 7.73 -0.76
C THR A 82 17.54 7.52 -2.20
N ASP A 83 18.79 7.86 -2.52
CA ASP A 83 19.31 7.73 -3.89
C ASP A 83 19.38 6.25 -4.31
N GLN A 84 18.99 5.99 -5.56
CA GLN A 84 18.98 4.66 -6.14
C GLN A 84 20.39 4.25 -6.57
N VAL A 85 20.97 3.28 -5.86
CA VAL A 85 22.33 2.78 -6.08
C VAL A 85 22.36 1.28 -6.36
N GLU A 86 23.40 0.85 -7.07
CA GLU A 86 23.65 -0.57 -7.39
C GLU A 86 24.71 -1.14 -6.45
N HIS A 87 24.75 -2.47 -6.34
CA HIS A 87 25.86 -3.13 -5.65
C HIS A 87 27.20 -2.78 -6.32
N TYR A 88 28.21 -2.51 -5.51
CA TYR A 88 29.58 -2.27 -5.96
C TYR A 88 30.58 -2.64 -4.86
N ASP A 89 31.80 -2.99 -5.26
CA ASP A 89 32.88 -3.30 -4.33
C ASP A 89 34.05 -2.33 -4.49
N GLN A 90 33.91 -1.17 -3.86
CA GLN A 90 34.95 -0.13 -3.80
C GLN A 90 35.00 0.43 -2.38
N ARG A 91 36.22 0.62 -1.87
CA ARG A 91 36.50 1.29 -0.59
C ARG A 91 36.87 2.75 -0.86
N LEU A 92 36.38 3.67 -0.04
CA LEU A 92 36.87 5.05 -0.04
C LEU A 92 38.15 5.10 0.80
N ASP A 93 39.27 5.41 0.16
CA ASP A 93 40.55 5.69 0.82
C ASP A 93 40.77 7.21 0.99
N GLN A 94 41.85 7.59 1.68
CA GLN A 94 42.15 9.00 1.97
C GLN A 94 42.41 9.83 0.71
N ALA A 95 43.08 9.27 -0.29
CA ALA A 95 43.37 9.96 -1.54
C ALA A 95 42.08 10.27 -2.31
N THR A 96 41.19 9.29 -2.43
CA THR A 96 39.88 9.45 -3.05
C THR A 96 39.03 10.44 -2.25
N ALA A 97 39.03 10.36 -0.92
CA ALA A 97 38.34 11.30 -0.05
C ALA A 97 38.82 12.75 -0.26
N TYR A 98 40.13 12.97 -0.38
CA TYR A 98 40.69 14.28 -0.68
C TYR A 98 40.23 14.79 -2.07
N ASN A 99 40.28 13.92 -3.08
CA ASN A 99 39.90 14.27 -4.45
C ASN A 99 38.43 14.65 -4.61
N ILE A 100 37.52 14.09 -3.80
CA ILE A 100 36.09 14.42 -3.85
C ILE A 100 35.70 15.60 -2.96
N ASN A 101 36.61 16.15 -2.15
CA ASN A 101 36.29 17.18 -1.16
C ASN A 101 35.61 18.40 -1.77
N SER A 102 36.12 18.95 -2.87
CA SER A 102 35.53 20.16 -3.51
C SER A 102 34.05 19.95 -3.87
N LYS A 103 33.72 18.81 -4.50
CA LYS A 103 32.35 18.44 -4.87
C LYS A 103 31.46 18.18 -3.64
N VAL A 104 32.00 17.55 -2.60
CA VAL A 104 31.28 17.31 -1.33
C VAL A 104 30.94 18.64 -0.65
N MET A 105 31.90 19.56 -0.60
CA MET A 105 31.74 20.87 0.01
C MET A 105 30.75 21.75 -0.77
N GLU A 106 30.75 21.70 -2.10
CA GLU A 106 29.74 22.35 -2.93
C GLU A 106 28.32 21.81 -2.62
N SER A 107 28.18 20.48 -2.48
CA SER A 107 26.90 19.86 -2.12
C SER A 107 26.40 20.30 -0.73
N PHE A 108 27.31 20.43 0.25
CA PHE A 108 26.96 20.97 1.56
C PHE A 108 26.66 22.47 1.53
N ALA A 109 27.33 23.26 0.69
CA ALA A 109 27.00 24.67 0.53
C ALA A 109 25.57 24.84 -0.01
N ASN A 110 25.17 23.99 -0.96
CA ASN A 110 23.80 23.96 -1.49
C ASN A 110 22.75 23.50 -0.47
N PHE A 111 23.17 22.82 0.60
CA PHE A 111 22.27 22.43 1.70
C PHE A 111 21.80 23.64 2.53
N GLY A 112 22.62 24.69 2.65
CA GLY A 112 22.35 25.84 3.52
C GLY A 112 22.46 25.50 5.01
N GLU A 113 21.72 26.20 5.87
CA GLU A 113 21.83 26.04 7.33
C GLU A 113 21.29 24.70 7.86
N ALA A 114 21.87 24.20 8.96
CA ALA A 114 21.35 23.06 9.73
C ALA A 114 21.14 23.44 11.21
N ALA A 115 20.08 22.92 11.83
CA ALA A 115 19.84 23.03 13.27
C ALA A 115 20.81 22.15 14.05
N SER A 116 21.13 20.97 13.51
CA SER A 116 22.19 20.11 14.01
C SER A 116 22.78 19.26 12.88
N VAL A 117 24.09 19.09 12.89
CA VAL A 117 24.83 18.23 11.97
C VAL A 117 25.52 17.14 12.79
N PHE A 118 25.22 15.88 12.51
CA PHE A 118 25.92 14.75 13.13
C PHE A 118 26.82 14.06 12.11
N VAL A 119 28.11 13.98 12.40
CA VAL A 119 29.12 13.42 11.50
C VAL A 119 29.65 12.10 12.06
N ASN A 120 29.35 10.99 11.40
CA ASN A 120 29.81 9.66 11.77
C ASN A 120 30.66 9.04 10.66
N LEU A 121 31.92 9.47 10.61
CA LEU A 121 32.89 9.07 9.59
C LEU A 121 34.09 8.31 10.17
N GLY A 122 34.64 7.40 9.35
CA GLY A 122 35.95 6.80 9.60
C GLY A 122 37.08 7.78 9.28
N LYS A 123 38.29 7.53 9.80
CA LYS A 123 39.45 8.43 9.59
C LYS A 123 39.72 8.69 8.10
N ASP A 124 39.62 7.64 7.28
CA ASP A 124 39.85 7.74 5.83
C ASP A 124 38.85 8.63 5.09
N TYR A 125 37.67 8.87 5.67
CA TYR A 125 36.59 9.66 5.06
C TYR A 125 36.65 11.14 5.45
N LEU A 126 37.33 11.48 6.55
CA LEU A 126 37.39 12.86 7.06
C LEU A 126 37.95 13.87 6.04
N PRO A 127 38.95 13.55 5.20
CA PRO A 127 39.43 14.48 4.18
C PRO A 127 38.33 14.97 3.22
N ALA A 128 37.30 14.16 2.97
CA ALA A 128 36.19 14.52 2.08
C ALA A 128 35.34 15.68 2.61
N ILE A 129 35.33 15.92 3.92
CA ILE A 129 34.51 16.97 4.56
C ILE A 129 35.36 18.06 5.23
N LYS A 130 36.67 18.12 4.92
CA LYS A 130 37.55 19.15 5.48
C LYS A 130 36.99 20.54 5.13
N GLY A 131 36.80 21.38 6.13
CA GLY A 131 36.21 22.72 5.98
C GLY A 131 34.70 22.80 6.18
N ILE A 132 34.02 21.71 6.57
CA ILE A 132 32.57 21.69 6.87
C ILE A 132 32.16 22.76 7.91
N GLU A 133 33.08 23.09 8.82
CA GLU A 133 32.97 24.14 9.83
C GLU A 133 32.90 25.57 9.29
N HIS A 134 33.21 25.78 8.01
CA HIS A 134 33.00 27.06 7.31
C HIS A 134 31.59 27.19 6.74
N LEU A 135 30.88 26.06 6.57
CA LEU A 135 29.52 26.03 6.02
C LEU A 135 28.44 25.95 7.10
N PHE A 136 28.75 25.31 8.23
CA PHE A 136 27.83 25.15 9.34
C PHE A 136 28.41 25.74 10.63
N ASP A 137 27.54 26.28 11.48
CA ASP A 137 27.91 26.74 12.83
C ASP A 137 28.60 25.61 13.60
N LYS A 138 29.86 25.82 13.98
CA LYS A 138 30.69 24.87 14.74
C LYS A 138 29.99 24.32 15.98
N LYS A 139 29.14 25.12 16.64
CA LYS A 139 28.40 24.69 17.84
C LYS A 139 27.30 23.67 17.55
N ARG A 140 26.88 23.57 16.28
CA ARG A 140 25.82 22.66 15.83
C ARG A 140 26.37 21.37 15.22
N ILE A 141 27.68 21.28 15.01
CA ILE A 141 28.35 20.09 14.45
C ILE A 141 28.78 19.17 15.58
N VAL A 142 28.29 17.93 15.56
CA VAL A 142 28.65 16.86 16.50
C VAL A 142 29.42 15.79 15.74
N HIS A 143 30.72 15.69 16.02
CA HIS A 143 31.56 14.62 15.48
C HIS A 143 31.52 13.40 16.39
N ALA A 144 31.21 12.23 15.84
CA ALA A 144 31.24 10.99 16.59
C ALA A 144 32.69 10.61 16.97
N VAL A 145 32.95 10.38 18.26
CA VAL A 145 34.29 10.08 18.80
C VAL A 145 34.41 8.67 19.38
N GLY A 146 35.65 8.16 19.43
CA GLY A 146 35.98 6.83 19.99
C GLY A 146 35.83 5.68 18.99
N GLY A 147 35.79 4.46 19.51
CA GLY A 147 35.60 3.23 18.72
C GLY A 147 34.19 3.11 18.12
N ILE A 148 34.01 2.15 17.21
CA ILE A 148 32.76 1.96 16.44
C ILE A 148 31.52 1.87 17.35
N GLY A 149 31.60 1.13 18.47
CA GLY A 149 30.49 1.00 19.42
C GLY A 149 30.11 2.33 20.10
N ARG A 150 31.09 3.15 20.49
CA ARG A 150 30.85 4.48 21.10
C ARG A 150 30.25 5.45 20.09
N LYS A 151 30.77 5.47 18.86
CA LYS A 151 30.21 6.28 17.76
C LYS A 151 28.76 5.91 17.45
N MET A 152 28.47 4.62 17.43
CA MET A 152 27.11 4.11 17.22
C MET A 152 26.15 4.55 18.34
N ALA A 153 26.58 4.46 19.61
CA ALA A 153 25.76 4.89 20.74
C ALA A 153 25.47 6.40 20.69
N GLN A 154 26.47 7.23 20.39
CA GLN A 154 26.30 8.67 20.22
C GLN A 154 25.32 9.00 19.08
N MET A 155 25.42 8.31 17.94
CA MET A 155 24.50 8.50 16.82
C MET A 155 23.07 8.11 17.20
N LYS A 156 22.88 6.99 17.90
CA LYS A 156 21.57 6.56 18.38
C LYS A 156 20.96 7.59 19.35
N GLN A 157 21.77 8.11 20.27
CA GLN A 157 21.34 9.16 21.20
C GLN A 157 20.92 10.43 20.44
N TRP A 158 21.71 10.85 19.45
CA TRP A 158 21.38 12.00 18.61
C TRP A 158 20.09 11.80 17.82
N LEU A 159 19.91 10.64 17.18
CA LEU A 159 18.66 10.29 16.49
C LEU A 159 17.45 10.33 17.42
N ASN A 160 17.58 9.78 18.63
CA ASN A 160 16.51 9.80 19.64
C ASN A 160 16.18 11.20 20.17
N SER A 161 17.07 12.19 19.97
CA SER A 161 16.78 13.58 20.33
C SER A 161 15.99 14.34 19.25
N LEU A 162 15.87 13.76 18.04
CA LEU A 162 15.15 14.38 16.93
C LEU A 162 13.63 14.29 17.14
N PRO A 163 12.86 15.25 16.59
CA PRO A 163 11.41 15.11 16.52
C PRO A 163 11.04 13.87 15.69
N SER A 164 9.96 13.19 16.06
CA SER A 164 9.49 11.97 15.36
C SER A 164 8.02 12.05 14.95
N LYS A 165 7.43 13.25 15.00
CA LYS A 165 6.01 13.43 14.70
C LYS A 165 5.75 13.39 13.21
N THR A 166 4.67 12.73 12.84
CA THR A 166 4.02 12.79 11.52
C THR A 166 2.60 13.30 11.75
N ALA A 167 2.03 14.00 10.78
CA ALA A 167 0.63 14.39 10.80
C ALA A 167 -0.26 13.18 11.16
N THR A 168 -1.17 13.38 12.11
CA THR A 168 -1.95 12.30 12.72
C THR A 168 -3.32 12.16 12.08
N LEU A 169 -3.99 11.04 12.35
CA LEU A 169 -5.39 10.81 11.98
C LEU A 169 -6.25 10.80 13.26
N PRO A 170 -7.57 11.05 13.17
CA PRO A 170 -8.46 11.01 14.33
C PRO A 170 -8.35 9.69 15.08
N GLY A 171 -8.30 9.72 16.42
CA GLY A 171 -8.20 8.51 17.24
C GLY A 171 -6.87 7.75 17.16
N VAL A 172 -5.95 8.14 16.26
CA VAL A 172 -4.59 7.61 16.19
C VAL A 172 -3.67 8.59 16.91
N GLY A 173 -3.08 8.17 18.04
CA GLY A 173 -2.12 9.00 18.78
C GLY A 173 -0.93 9.43 17.91
N SER A 174 -0.11 10.36 18.39
CA SER A 174 1.10 10.81 17.68
C SER A 174 2.19 9.73 17.53
N GLY A 175 1.94 8.53 18.05
CA GLY A 175 2.74 7.34 17.79
C GLY A 175 2.55 6.86 16.36
N ARG A 176 3.64 6.50 15.70
CA ARG A 176 3.61 6.14 14.29
C ARG A 176 3.17 4.69 14.11
N HIS A 177 2.09 4.48 13.37
CA HIS A 177 1.62 3.17 12.94
C HIS A 177 1.71 3.06 11.42
N TYR A 178 2.24 1.95 10.90
CA TYR A 178 2.20 1.64 9.48
C TYR A 178 0.84 1.03 9.16
N LEU A 179 -0.13 1.89 8.86
CA LEU A 179 -1.56 1.53 8.84
C LEU A 179 -1.92 0.76 7.56
N TYR A 180 -2.67 -0.32 7.74
CA TYR A 180 -3.29 -1.07 6.67
C TYR A 180 -4.79 -0.76 6.60
N PHE A 181 -5.21 -0.17 5.47
CA PHE A 181 -6.62 0.00 5.14
C PHE A 181 -7.11 -1.14 4.26
N PHE A 182 -8.24 -1.75 4.65
CA PHE A 182 -8.90 -2.78 3.85
C PHE A 182 -9.97 -2.13 2.94
N PRO A 183 -9.80 -2.14 1.60
CA PRO A 183 -10.83 -1.68 0.67
C PRO A 183 -11.98 -2.67 0.66
N ASP A 184 -13.17 -2.20 1.07
CA ASP A 184 -14.37 -3.02 1.20
C ASP A 184 -15.40 -2.64 0.12
N TRP A 185 -15.86 -3.64 -0.65
CA TRP A 185 -16.92 -3.46 -1.64
C TRP A 185 -18.24 -4.09 -1.19
N ASP A 186 -18.55 -3.95 0.09
CA ASP A 186 -19.57 -4.70 0.81
C ASP A 186 -19.26 -6.20 0.88
N ASP A 187 -18.03 -6.49 1.29
CA ASP A 187 -17.50 -7.83 1.43
C ASP A 187 -17.90 -8.43 2.79
N TYR A 188 -19.16 -8.86 2.90
CA TYR A 188 -19.68 -9.59 4.06
C TYR A 188 -19.89 -11.08 3.78
N VAL A 189 -19.98 -11.86 4.85
CA VAL A 189 -20.45 -13.25 4.88
C VAL A 189 -21.79 -13.35 5.63
N THR A 190 -22.51 -14.46 5.46
CA THR A 190 -23.79 -14.70 6.16
C THR A 190 -23.64 -15.77 7.23
N GLU A 191 -24.22 -15.55 8.41
CA GLU A 191 -24.36 -16.53 9.48
C GLU A 191 -25.84 -16.95 9.69
N PRO A 192 -26.12 -18.21 10.08
CA PRO A 192 -25.15 -19.30 10.22
C PRO A 192 -24.54 -19.71 8.87
N PHE A 193 -23.29 -20.19 8.88
CA PHE A 193 -22.70 -20.82 7.71
C PHE A 193 -23.46 -22.10 7.37
N LEU A 194 -24.19 -22.06 6.26
CA LEU A 194 -24.88 -23.24 5.74
C LEU A 194 -23.96 -23.97 4.78
N HIS A 195 -23.76 -25.26 5.03
CA HIS A 195 -23.14 -26.10 4.02
C HIS A 195 -24.10 -26.12 2.82
N GLU A 196 -23.63 -25.74 1.63
CA GLU A 196 -24.43 -25.55 0.40
C GLU A 196 -25.16 -26.82 -0.14
N THR A 197 -25.33 -27.83 0.70
CA THR A 197 -26.16 -29.04 0.56
C THR A 197 -27.44 -28.97 1.40
N GLU A 198 -27.58 -27.98 2.28
CA GLU A 198 -28.71 -27.82 3.21
C GLU A 198 -29.79 -26.90 2.62
N ASN A 199 -31.06 -27.30 2.74
CA ASN A 199 -32.20 -26.52 2.26
C ASN A 199 -32.30 -25.17 2.99
N GLU A 200 -32.33 -24.07 2.22
CA GLU A 200 -32.26 -22.70 2.74
C GLU A 200 -33.58 -22.14 3.31
N SER A 201 -34.68 -22.89 3.26
CA SER A 201 -36.01 -22.37 3.59
C SER A 201 -36.18 -22.13 5.09
N GLY A 202 -36.31 -20.86 5.49
CA GLY A 202 -36.74 -20.45 6.84
C GLY A 202 -35.64 -19.99 7.80
N LEU A 203 -34.37 -19.99 7.39
CA LEU A 203 -33.25 -19.54 8.25
C LEU A 203 -33.00 -18.04 8.10
N GLU A 204 -33.02 -17.32 9.22
CA GLU A 204 -32.65 -15.91 9.27
C GLU A 204 -31.13 -15.75 9.06
N LYS A 205 -30.75 -15.14 7.93
CA LYS A 205 -29.34 -14.93 7.56
C LYS A 205 -28.88 -13.55 8.03
N THR A 206 -27.91 -13.50 8.92
CA THR A 206 -27.30 -12.24 9.40
C THR A 206 -26.00 -11.94 8.67
N LYS A 207 -25.80 -10.68 8.27
CA LYS A 207 -24.54 -10.24 7.64
C LYS A 207 -23.48 -10.00 8.70
N GLN A 208 -22.29 -10.54 8.45
CA GLN A 208 -21.09 -10.27 9.22
C GLN A 208 -19.94 -9.82 8.32
N TYR A 209 -19.34 -8.69 8.67
CA TYR A 209 -18.10 -8.21 8.05
C TYR A 209 -16.88 -8.84 8.71
N ALA A 210 -15.71 -8.77 8.07
CA ALA A 210 -14.50 -9.39 8.60
C ALA A 210 -14.15 -8.96 10.05
N HIS A 211 -14.39 -7.70 10.41
CA HIS A 211 -14.14 -7.20 11.77
C HIS A 211 -15.15 -7.72 12.81
N GLU A 212 -16.35 -8.13 12.39
CA GLU A 212 -17.28 -8.85 13.27
C GLU A 212 -16.85 -10.31 13.40
N VAL A 213 -16.53 -10.97 12.28
CA VAL A 213 -16.12 -12.38 12.26
C VAL A 213 -14.92 -12.63 13.17
N PHE A 214 -13.90 -11.76 13.17
CA PHE A 214 -12.74 -11.94 14.04
C PHE A 214 -12.86 -11.26 15.41
N GLY A 215 -13.89 -10.42 15.62
CA GLY A 215 -14.03 -9.61 16.83
C GLY A 215 -13.00 -8.48 16.95
N ALA A 216 -13.10 -7.73 18.06
CA ALA A 216 -12.35 -6.49 18.26
C ALA A 216 -10.83 -6.67 18.28
N ASP A 217 -10.34 -7.71 18.98
CA ASP A 217 -8.90 -7.87 19.23
C ASP A 217 -8.15 -8.54 18.07
N ALA A 218 -8.85 -9.22 17.16
CA ALA A 218 -8.24 -9.96 16.05
C ALA A 218 -8.61 -9.42 14.66
N THR A 219 -9.20 -8.22 14.59
CA THR A 219 -9.54 -7.59 13.31
C THR A 219 -8.30 -7.36 12.44
N PRO A 220 -8.31 -7.77 11.15
CA PRO A 220 -7.09 -7.88 10.37
C PRO A 220 -6.74 -6.63 9.56
N TYR A 221 -7.05 -5.44 10.07
CA TYR A 221 -6.76 -4.15 9.46
C TYR A 221 -6.94 -3.01 10.47
N ASP A 222 -6.31 -1.87 10.21
CA ASP A 222 -6.38 -0.68 11.08
C ASP A 222 -7.52 0.27 10.68
N GLY A 223 -8.00 0.14 9.44
CA GLY A 223 -9.13 0.91 8.93
C GLY A 223 -9.80 0.26 7.73
N MET A 224 -10.99 0.71 7.43
CA MET A 224 -11.77 0.32 6.27
C MET A 224 -11.77 1.45 5.25
N LEU A 225 -11.47 1.12 4.00
CA LEU A 225 -11.55 2.05 2.89
C LEU A 225 -12.83 1.78 2.08
N VAL A 226 -13.64 2.80 1.88
CA VAL A 226 -14.92 2.70 1.15
C VAL A 226 -14.95 3.73 0.02
N SER A 227 -15.26 3.24 -1.19
CA SER A 227 -15.25 4.07 -2.38
C SER A 227 -16.61 4.69 -2.69
N LEU A 228 -16.65 6.01 -2.96
CA LEU A 228 -17.82 6.71 -3.46
C LEU A 228 -18.32 6.13 -4.79
N ALA A 229 -17.48 5.40 -5.53
CA ALA A 229 -17.90 4.73 -6.76
C ALA A 229 -19.02 3.69 -6.55
N GLN A 230 -19.22 3.21 -5.32
CA GLN A 230 -20.37 2.39 -4.97
C GLN A 230 -21.71 3.11 -5.28
N LEU A 231 -21.80 4.43 -5.10
CA LEU A 231 -23.03 5.20 -5.31
C LEU A 231 -23.55 5.23 -6.75
N TYR A 232 -22.66 5.10 -7.75
CA TYR A 232 -23.05 5.16 -9.17
C TYR A 232 -22.97 3.79 -9.85
N THR A 233 -22.16 2.87 -9.35
CA THR A 233 -22.13 1.49 -9.86
C THR A 233 -23.35 0.68 -9.40
N GLY A 234 -24.11 1.19 -8.42
CA GLY A 234 -25.26 0.51 -7.82
C GLY A 234 -24.87 -0.64 -6.89
N LYS A 235 -23.58 -0.85 -6.64
CA LYS A 235 -23.05 -1.97 -5.84
C LYS A 235 -22.32 -1.44 -4.62
N GLY A 236 -22.50 -2.09 -3.48
CA GLY A 236 -21.78 -1.76 -2.24
C GLY A 236 -22.69 -1.18 -1.15
N ALA A 237 -22.09 -0.83 -0.01
CA ALA A 237 -22.81 -0.32 1.15
C ALA A 237 -23.41 1.06 0.88
N LEU A 238 -22.65 1.96 0.27
CA LEU A 238 -23.11 3.32 -0.02
C LEU A 238 -24.32 3.34 -0.97
N SER A 239 -24.40 2.43 -1.95
CA SER A 239 -25.53 2.41 -2.89
C SER A 239 -26.85 2.09 -2.21
N ARG A 240 -26.84 1.20 -1.20
CA ARG A 240 -28.04 0.88 -0.40
C ARG A 240 -28.48 2.04 0.47
N LEU A 241 -27.53 2.82 0.97
CA LEU A 241 -27.78 3.97 1.82
C LEU A 241 -28.30 5.18 1.05
N LYS A 242 -28.00 5.28 -0.25
CA LYS A 242 -28.50 6.35 -1.14
C LYS A 242 -30.03 6.35 -1.28
N ALA A 243 -30.70 5.22 -1.02
CA ALA A 243 -32.15 5.10 -1.13
C ALA A 243 -32.92 5.97 -0.11
N ASP A 244 -32.27 6.41 0.97
CA ASP A 244 -32.91 7.16 2.06
C ASP A 244 -32.33 8.59 2.10
N THR A 245 -32.85 9.46 1.24
CA THR A 245 -32.24 10.76 0.89
C THR A 245 -32.34 11.84 1.98
N VAL A 246 -33.14 11.65 3.03
CA VAL A 246 -33.57 12.73 3.95
C VAL A 246 -32.80 12.77 5.28
N LYS A 247 -32.13 11.69 5.70
CA LYS A 247 -31.41 11.64 6.98
C LYS A 247 -29.89 11.57 6.82
N LYS A 248 -29.16 12.14 7.80
CA LYS A 248 -27.73 11.90 7.99
C LYS A 248 -27.54 10.39 8.17
N THR A 249 -26.80 9.76 7.25
CA THR A 249 -26.63 8.32 7.25
C THR A 249 -25.27 7.97 7.81
N ASP A 250 -25.25 7.25 8.92
CA ASP A 250 -24.01 6.81 9.54
C ASP A 250 -23.53 5.50 8.87
N LEU A 251 -22.50 5.61 8.02
CA LEU A 251 -21.92 4.45 7.34
C LEU A 251 -21.31 3.46 8.33
N ARG A 252 -20.76 3.93 9.46
CA ARG A 252 -20.22 3.05 10.50
C ARG A 252 -21.30 2.16 11.05
N LYS A 253 -22.46 2.73 11.39
CA LYS A 253 -23.61 1.96 11.89
C LYS A 253 -24.08 0.93 10.85
N ALA A 254 -24.16 1.33 9.58
CA ALA A 254 -24.63 0.46 8.50
C ALA A 254 -23.70 -0.75 8.23
N MET A 255 -22.39 -0.54 8.35
CA MET A 255 -21.36 -1.57 8.16
C MET A 255 -20.82 -2.12 9.48
N LYS A 256 -21.42 -1.74 10.61
CA LYS A 256 -21.05 -2.12 11.99
C LYS A 256 -19.57 -1.90 12.34
N ILE A 257 -18.97 -0.84 11.78
CA ILE A 257 -17.55 -0.51 11.94
C ILE A 257 -17.32 0.02 13.36
N PRO A 258 -16.45 -0.62 14.17
CA PRO A 258 -16.17 -0.16 15.52
C PRO A 258 -15.34 1.15 15.52
N GLU A 259 -15.51 1.99 16.54
CA GLU A 259 -14.86 3.30 16.68
C GLU A 259 -13.33 3.27 16.57
N ARG A 260 -12.70 2.15 16.97
CA ARG A 260 -11.25 1.97 16.86
C ARG A 260 -10.73 1.84 15.42
N LEU A 261 -11.61 1.55 14.45
CA LEU A 261 -11.24 1.41 13.05
C LEU A 261 -11.49 2.72 12.30
N LEU A 262 -10.47 3.17 11.59
CA LEU A 262 -10.58 4.35 10.75
C LEU A 262 -11.49 4.08 9.55
N LEU A 263 -12.34 5.04 9.21
CA LEU A 263 -13.17 5.01 8.01
C LEU A 263 -12.61 5.99 6.98
N PHE A 264 -12.01 5.46 5.91
CA PHE A 264 -11.31 6.23 4.87
C PHE A 264 -12.09 6.22 3.54
N GLY A 265 -12.44 7.39 3.05
CA GLY A 265 -13.15 7.59 1.79
C GLY A 265 -12.23 7.70 0.59
N ASP A 266 -12.53 6.94 -0.45
CA ASP A 266 -11.89 7.02 -1.78
C ASP A 266 -12.94 7.42 -2.83
N CYS A 267 -12.55 8.19 -3.85
CA CYS A 267 -13.43 8.51 -4.97
C CYS A 267 -13.64 7.31 -5.93
N GLY A 268 -12.72 6.33 -5.94
CA GLY A 268 -12.84 5.11 -6.75
C GLY A 268 -12.38 5.26 -8.19
N ALA A 269 -11.27 5.95 -8.45
CA ALA A 269 -10.84 6.30 -9.81
C ALA A 269 -10.62 5.13 -10.77
N PHE A 270 -10.38 3.91 -10.27
CA PHE A 270 -10.37 2.70 -11.09
C PHE A 270 -11.73 2.41 -11.75
N SER A 271 -12.84 2.70 -11.07
CA SER A 271 -14.20 2.42 -11.53
C SER A 271 -14.68 3.37 -12.63
N TYR A 272 -13.99 4.48 -12.86
CA TYR A 272 -14.27 5.44 -13.94
C TYR A 272 -13.03 5.76 -14.79
N ALA A 273 -11.99 4.92 -14.75
CA ALA A 273 -10.75 5.17 -15.48
C ALA A 273 -10.94 5.30 -17.01
N SER A 274 -11.99 4.67 -17.55
CA SER A 274 -12.38 4.74 -18.97
C SER A 274 -13.27 5.94 -19.32
N LYS A 275 -13.71 6.73 -18.33
CA LYS A 275 -14.48 7.96 -18.55
C LYS A 275 -13.55 9.14 -18.87
N ASP A 276 -14.13 10.20 -19.43
CA ASP A 276 -13.39 11.43 -19.74
C ASP A 276 -13.11 12.30 -18.51
N LYS A 277 -14.03 12.26 -17.54
CA LYS A 277 -13.97 13.02 -16.30
C LYS A 277 -14.47 12.15 -15.13
N PRO A 278 -14.04 12.44 -13.89
CA PRO A 278 -14.62 11.84 -12.69
C PRO A 278 -16.15 12.08 -12.61
N PRO A 279 -16.90 11.15 -12.00
CA PRO A 279 -18.36 11.24 -11.88
C PRO A 279 -18.83 12.14 -10.73
N PHE A 280 -17.90 12.74 -9.97
CA PHE A 280 -18.17 13.61 -8.84
C PHE A 280 -17.33 14.87 -8.96
N THR A 281 -17.87 16.00 -8.54
CA THR A 281 -17.05 17.20 -8.29
C THR A 281 -16.30 17.07 -6.96
N PRO A 282 -15.21 17.83 -6.76
CA PRO A 282 -14.54 17.93 -5.46
C PRO A 282 -15.49 18.32 -4.32
N GLU A 283 -16.44 19.23 -4.59
CA GLU A 283 -17.42 19.71 -3.62
C GLU A 283 -18.40 18.62 -3.21
N GLU A 284 -18.91 17.87 -4.20
CA GLU A 284 -19.81 16.74 -3.98
C GLU A 284 -19.12 15.65 -3.16
N ALA A 285 -17.90 15.28 -3.53
CA ALA A 285 -17.13 14.27 -2.79
C ALA A 285 -16.92 14.68 -1.33
N ALA A 286 -16.52 15.92 -1.08
CA ALA A 286 -16.33 16.43 0.29
C ALA A 286 -17.64 16.41 1.10
N SER A 287 -18.75 16.82 0.48
CA SER A 287 -20.08 16.76 1.10
C SER A 287 -20.51 15.31 1.42
N LEU A 288 -20.27 14.37 0.50
CA LEU A 288 -20.57 12.95 0.71
C LEU A 288 -19.74 12.35 1.85
N TYR A 289 -18.43 12.62 1.92
CA TYR A 289 -17.60 12.14 3.02
C TYR A 289 -18.08 12.67 4.37
N HIS A 290 -18.44 13.96 4.44
CA HIS A 290 -19.03 14.53 5.64
C HIS A 290 -20.37 13.88 6.01
N ARG A 291 -21.27 13.73 5.03
CA ARG A 291 -22.61 13.15 5.22
C ARG A 291 -22.55 11.73 5.75
N PHE A 292 -21.65 10.90 5.23
CA PHE A 292 -21.49 9.50 5.60
C PHE A 292 -20.63 9.26 6.85
N GLY A 293 -20.03 10.31 7.41
CA GLY A 293 -19.29 10.21 8.67
C GLY A 293 -17.90 9.57 8.53
N PHE A 294 -17.21 9.81 7.42
CA PHE A 294 -15.81 9.39 7.25
C PHE A 294 -14.87 10.13 8.21
N ASP A 295 -13.76 9.49 8.62
CA ASP A 295 -12.68 10.17 9.37
C ASP A 295 -11.66 10.82 8.46
N VAL A 296 -11.48 10.24 7.27
CA VAL A 296 -10.48 10.60 6.29
C VAL A 296 -11.13 10.57 4.91
N GLY A 297 -10.84 11.54 4.05
CA GLY A 297 -11.43 11.62 2.71
C GLY A 297 -10.41 12.01 1.66
N ALA A 298 -10.27 11.20 0.62
CA ALA A 298 -9.37 11.44 -0.50
C ALA A 298 -9.99 12.37 -1.55
N SER A 299 -9.22 13.35 -2.03
CA SER A 299 -9.60 14.24 -3.11
C SER A 299 -9.90 13.49 -4.40
N VAL A 300 -10.80 14.01 -5.24
CA VAL A 300 -11.20 13.38 -6.51
C VAL A 300 -10.04 13.37 -7.51
N ASP A 301 -9.57 12.18 -7.90
CA ASP A 301 -8.48 12.02 -8.86
C ASP A 301 -8.91 11.39 -10.20
N HIS A 302 -8.01 11.43 -11.18
CA HIS A 302 -8.18 10.74 -12.45
C HIS A 302 -6.88 10.02 -12.88
N ILE A 303 -6.90 8.69 -12.86
CA ILE A 303 -5.70 7.88 -13.13
C ILE A 303 -5.19 8.07 -14.58
N PRO A 304 -3.91 8.45 -14.78
CA PRO A 304 -3.31 8.64 -16.10
C PRO A 304 -2.76 7.31 -16.67
N LEU A 305 -3.63 6.31 -16.80
CA LEU A 305 -3.28 4.99 -17.37
C LEU A 305 -2.75 5.13 -18.81
N ALA A 306 -1.85 4.22 -19.21
CA ALA A 306 -1.38 4.15 -20.60
C ALA A 306 -2.47 3.63 -21.54
N GLU A 307 -3.30 2.71 -21.04
CA GLU A 307 -4.38 2.07 -21.79
C GLU A 307 -5.63 2.01 -20.92
N ILE A 308 -6.79 2.13 -21.55
CA ILE A 308 -8.10 1.93 -20.94
C ILE A 308 -8.91 0.93 -21.77
N VAL A 309 -9.91 0.32 -21.14
CA VAL A 309 -10.87 -0.55 -21.83
C VAL A 309 -12.16 0.22 -22.03
N ILE A 310 -12.61 0.32 -23.28
CA ILE A 310 -13.87 0.97 -23.67
C ILE A 310 -14.77 -0.02 -24.41
N LYS A 311 -16.06 0.28 -24.50
CA LYS A 311 -16.97 -0.44 -25.40
C LYS A 311 -17.00 0.27 -26.75
N ASN A 312 -16.83 -0.47 -27.84
CA ASN A 312 -17.01 0.06 -29.20
C ASN A 312 -18.51 0.16 -29.56
N ASP A 313 -18.81 0.67 -30.76
CA ASP A 313 -20.18 0.84 -31.25
C ASP A 313 -20.97 -0.47 -31.36
N LYS A 314 -20.26 -1.61 -31.45
CA LYS A 314 -20.83 -2.97 -31.45
C LYS A 314 -20.99 -3.56 -30.04
N GLY A 315 -20.64 -2.82 -29.00
CA GLY A 315 -20.70 -3.25 -27.60
C GLY A 315 -19.53 -4.13 -27.13
N GLU A 316 -18.51 -4.34 -27.97
CA GLU A 316 -17.34 -5.16 -27.67
C GLU A 316 -16.31 -4.38 -26.86
N LEU A 317 -15.60 -5.05 -25.94
CA LEU A 317 -14.55 -4.45 -25.13
C LEU A 317 -13.25 -4.35 -25.91
N VAL A 318 -12.80 -3.12 -26.18
CA VAL A 318 -11.55 -2.84 -26.90
C VAL A 318 -10.58 -2.03 -26.04
N ARG A 319 -9.28 -2.27 -26.23
CA ARG A 319 -8.22 -1.50 -25.59
C ARG A 319 -7.96 -0.22 -26.38
N GLN A 320 -7.94 0.90 -25.67
CA GLN A 320 -7.61 2.20 -26.22
C GLN A 320 -6.36 2.74 -25.53
N VAL A 321 -5.34 3.07 -26.32
CA VAL A 321 -4.12 3.73 -25.84
C VAL A 321 -4.42 5.21 -25.61
N LEU A 322 -4.08 5.73 -24.43
CA LEU A 322 -4.22 7.13 -24.11
C LEU A 322 -2.97 7.92 -24.52
N THR A 323 -3.19 9.04 -25.21
CA THR A 323 -2.10 9.94 -25.61
C THR A 323 -1.40 10.54 -24.40
N LYS A 324 -0.11 10.89 -24.54
CA LYS A 324 0.64 11.58 -23.48
C LYS A 324 -0.06 12.87 -23.04
N SER A 325 -0.68 13.61 -23.97
CA SER A 325 -1.44 14.83 -23.68
C SER A 325 -2.64 14.53 -22.78
N LYS A 326 -3.51 13.56 -23.13
CA LYS A 326 -4.67 13.19 -22.30
C LYS A 326 -4.25 12.75 -20.90
N ARG A 327 -3.16 11.99 -20.78
CA ARG A 327 -2.62 11.55 -19.49
C ARG A 327 -2.13 12.72 -18.64
N ARG A 328 -1.46 13.72 -19.23
CA ARG A 328 -1.08 14.98 -18.54
C ARG A 328 -2.30 15.80 -18.12
N CYS A 329 -3.31 15.92 -18.97
CA CYS A 329 -4.58 16.59 -18.62
C CYS A 329 -5.24 15.93 -17.39
N ARG A 330 -5.22 14.60 -17.29
CA ARG A 330 -5.75 13.88 -16.11
C ARG A 330 -4.98 14.19 -14.83
N MET A 331 -3.66 14.37 -14.90
CA MET A 331 -2.85 14.78 -13.74
C MET A 331 -3.14 16.22 -13.33
N GLN A 332 -3.22 17.14 -14.29
CA GLN A 332 -3.58 18.54 -14.02
C GLN A 332 -4.98 18.65 -13.41
N LEU A 333 -5.95 17.94 -13.97
CA LEU A 333 -7.31 17.86 -13.41
C LEU A 333 -7.29 17.32 -11.97
N THR A 334 -6.45 16.32 -11.69
CA THR A 334 -6.30 15.77 -10.34
C THR A 334 -5.78 16.83 -9.35
N ALA A 335 -4.76 17.60 -9.73
CA ALA A 335 -4.24 18.69 -8.89
C ALA A 335 -5.28 19.81 -8.66
N GLN A 336 -5.99 20.23 -9.71
CA GLN A 336 -7.06 21.22 -9.62
C GLN A 336 -8.19 20.74 -8.69
N ASN A 337 -8.58 19.47 -8.81
CA ASN A 337 -9.58 18.86 -7.94
C ASN A 337 -9.12 18.84 -6.48
N ALA A 338 -7.84 18.55 -6.22
CA ALA A 338 -7.30 18.55 -4.87
C ALA A 338 -7.32 19.96 -4.23
N GLU A 339 -7.00 21.00 -4.99
CA GLU A 339 -7.09 22.38 -4.50
C GLU A 339 -8.54 22.75 -4.13
N ALA A 340 -9.49 22.50 -5.04
CA ALA A 340 -10.92 22.75 -4.81
C ALA A 340 -11.49 21.93 -3.64
N PHE A 341 -11.07 20.67 -3.51
CA PHE A 341 -11.46 19.78 -2.41
C PHE A 341 -11.01 20.35 -1.06
N LEU A 342 -9.75 20.76 -0.94
CA LEU A 342 -9.20 21.32 0.31
C LEU A 342 -9.88 22.66 0.66
N ALA A 343 -10.07 23.54 -0.32
CA ALA A 343 -10.77 24.81 -0.15
C ALA A 343 -12.21 24.58 0.35
N THR A 344 -12.91 23.60 -0.21
CA THR A 344 -14.26 23.24 0.23
C THR A 344 -14.28 22.68 1.65
N CYS A 345 -13.35 21.80 2.00
CA CYS A 345 -13.25 21.26 3.36
C CYS A 345 -13.01 22.37 4.40
N LYS A 346 -12.12 23.33 4.09
CA LYS A 346 -11.84 24.50 4.94
C LYS A 346 -13.05 25.42 5.07
N ARG A 347 -13.70 25.75 3.94
CA ARG A 347 -14.88 26.63 3.89
C ARG A 347 -16.04 26.12 4.75
N HIS A 348 -16.34 24.83 4.66
CA HIS A 348 -17.44 24.19 5.42
C HIS A 348 -17.02 23.64 6.78
N ARG A 349 -15.75 23.75 7.14
CA ARG A 349 -15.17 23.23 8.40
C ARG A 349 -15.52 21.75 8.63
N TYR A 350 -15.39 20.94 7.59
CA TYR A 350 -15.60 19.50 7.71
C TYR A 350 -14.59 18.89 8.69
N LYS A 351 -15.05 17.93 9.49
CA LYS A 351 -14.27 17.32 10.59
C LYS A 351 -13.35 16.20 10.14
N PHE A 352 -13.60 15.59 8.98
CA PHE A 352 -12.74 14.54 8.44
C PHE A 352 -11.42 15.16 7.94
N VAL A 353 -10.36 14.36 7.93
CA VAL A 353 -9.03 14.77 7.44
C VAL A 353 -8.99 14.69 5.91
N PRO A 354 -8.75 15.79 5.19
CA PRO A 354 -8.62 15.76 3.74
C PRO A 354 -7.26 15.21 3.31
N VAL A 355 -7.26 14.27 2.36
CA VAL A 355 -6.05 13.68 1.78
C VAL A 355 -5.95 14.06 0.31
N GLY A 356 -4.87 14.73 -0.07
CA GLY A 356 -4.62 15.10 -1.46
C GLY A 356 -4.04 13.93 -2.24
N VAL A 357 -4.69 13.50 -3.33
CA VAL A 357 -4.25 12.38 -4.17
C VAL A 357 -3.40 12.87 -5.33
N ILE A 358 -2.13 12.50 -5.33
CA ILE A 358 -1.20 12.80 -6.43
C ILE A 358 -1.21 11.67 -7.45
N GLN A 359 -1.28 12.06 -8.73
CA GLN A 359 -1.09 11.17 -9.87
C GLN A 359 0.15 11.62 -10.67
N GLY A 360 0.90 10.66 -11.21
CA GLY A 360 2.11 10.94 -11.97
C GLY A 360 2.46 9.87 -13.00
N LEU A 361 3.20 10.27 -14.05
CA LEU A 361 3.71 9.38 -15.09
C LEU A 361 5.05 8.76 -14.70
N ASN A 362 5.91 9.54 -14.06
CA ASN A 362 7.29 9.24 -13.69
C ASN A 362 7.66 9.96 -12.38
N THR A 363 8.84 9.66 -11.84
CA THR A 363 9.37 10.24 -10.60
C THR A 363 9.29 11.77 -10.59
N GLU A 364 9.68 12.43 -11.67
CA GLU A 364 9.71 13.90 -11.77
C GLU A 364 8.30 14.49 -11.62
N SER A 365 7.30 13.88 -12.24
CA SER A 365 5.92 14.35 -12.12
C SER A 365 5.35 14.18 -10.72
N TYR A 366 5.68 13.10 -9.99
CA TYR A 366 5.27 12.95 -8.60
C TYR A 366 5.92 14.01 -7.71
N VAL A 367 7.22 14.27 -7.88
CA VAL A 367 7.95 15.29 -7.10
C VAL A 367 7.39 16.68 -7.36
N HIS A 368 7.10 17.01 -8.63
CA HIS A 368 6.49 18.28 -9.00
C HIS A 368 5.16 18.52 -8.26
N TYR A 369 4.24 17.56 -8.31
CA TYR A 369 2.96 17.70 -7.61
C TYR A 369 3.08 17.62 -6.09
N VAL A 370 4.08 16.93 -5.54
CA VAL A 370 4.33 17.00 -4.09
C VAL A 370 4.61 18.43 -3.67
N HIS A 371 5.41 19.18 -4.44
CA HIS A 371 5.64 20.59 -4.14
C HIS A 371 4.34 21.41 -4.18
N GLU A 372 3.53 21.26 -5.23
CA GLU A 372 2.24 21.95 -5.34
C GLU A 372 1.30 21.63 -4.17
N TYR A 373 1.21 20.37 -3.75
CA TYR A 373 0.30 19.96 -2.67
C TYR A 373 0.75 20.48 -1.30
N LEU A 374 2.07 20.59 -1.09
CA LEU A 374 2.61 21.26 0.09
C LEU A 374 2.30 22.77 0.07
N ASP A 375 2.34 23.41 -1.10
CA ASP A 375 1.98 24.82 -1.26
C ASP A 375 0.47 25.06 -1.01
N MET A 376 -0.39 24.12 -1.39
CA MET A 376 -1.82 24.13 -1.05
C MET A 376 -2.06 23.99 0.48
N GLY A 377 -1.07 23.47 1.21
CA GLY A 377 -1.14 23.23 2.65
C GLY A 377 -1.68 21.86 3.05
N TYR A 378 -1.53 20.84 2.19
CA TYR A 378 -1.84 19.46 2.58
C TYR A 378 -0.81 18.92 3.58
N GLN A 379 -1.30 18.31 4.66
CA GLN A 379 -0.51 17.55 5.63
C GLN A 379 -0.60 16.04 5.42
N HIS A 380 -1.58 15.61 4.63
CA HIS A 380 -1.84 14.22 4.28
C HIS A 380 -1.93 14.10 2.76
N ILE A 381 -1.04 13.29 2.19
CA ILE A 381 -0.90 13.09 0.75
C ILE A 381 -0.98 11.59 0.46
N ALA A 382 -1.63 11.24 -0.65
CA ALA A 382 -1.66 9.88 -1.17
C ALA A 382 -1.04 9.82 -2.57
N LEU A 383 -0.35 8.72 -2.88
CA LEU A 383 0.18 8.43 -4.21
C LEU A 383 -0.73 7.43 -4.92
N GLY A 384 -1.42 7.90 -5.96
CA GLY A 384 -2.26 7.10 -6.85
C GLY A 384 -1.49 6.57 -8.07
N GLY A 385 -2.12 5.73 -8.89
CA GLY A 385 -1.57 5.33 -10.19
C GLY A 385 -0.32 4.44 -10.16
N LEU A 386 0.06 3.95 -8.97
CA LEU A 386 1.24 3.13 -8.76
C LEU A 386 1.01 1.64 -9.10
N VAL A 387 -0.22 1.15 -9.02
CA VAL A 387 -0.57 -0.28 -9.18
C VAL A 387 0.05 -0.96 -10.42
N PRO A 388 0.04 -0.36 -11.64
CA PRO A 388 0.61 -1.00 -12.82
C PRO A 388 2.15 -0.89 -12.92
N LYS A 389 2.80 -0.15 -12.02
CA LYS A 389 4.26 0.10 -12.08
C LYS A 389 5.04 -1.07 -11.47
N PRO A 390 6.26 -1.35 -11.95
CA PRO A 390 7.15 -2.32 -11.34
C PRO A 390 7.68 -1.82 -9.99
N ASP A 391 8.08 -2.76 -9.13
CA ASP A 391 8.56 -2.49 -7.77
C ASP A 391 9.72 -1.47 -7.74
N SER A 392 10.66 -1.55 -8.68
CA SER A 392 11.80 -0.62 -8.78
C SER A 392 11.37 0.82 -9.05
N GLU A 393 10.35 1.02 -9.90
CA GLU A 393 9.83 2.34 -10.22
C GLU A 393 9.04 2.90 -9.03
N ILE A 394 8.24 2.08 -8.34
CA ILE A 394 7.51 2.51 -7.14
C ILE A 394 8.49 2.95 -6.05
N LEU A 395 9.58 2.20 -5.84
CA LEU A 395 10.62 2.57 -4.87
C LEU A 395 11.33 3.88 -5.26
N ALA A 396 11.64 4.08 -6.54
CA ALA A 396 12.24 5.33 -7.00
C ALA A 396 11.31 6.53 -6.76
N ILE A 397 10.01 6.38 -7.06
CA ILE A 397 8.98 7.40 -6.79
C ILE A 397 8.91 7.70 -5.29
N CYS A 398 8.75 6.68 -4.44
CA CYS A 398 8.62 6.89 -2.99
C CYS A 398 9.88 7.53 -2.39
N SER A 399 11.06 7.17 -2.91
CA SER A 399 12.34 7.73 -2.49
C SER A 399 12.45 9.22 -2.83
N ALA A 400 12.13 9.59 -4.08
CA ALA A 400 12.16 10.98 -4.52
C ALA A 400 11.09 11.83 -3.82
N VAL A 401 9.89 11.28 -3.60
CA VAL A 401 8.83 11.94 -2.83
C VAL A 401 9.27 12.17 -1.39
N ARG A 402 9.87 11.18 -0.72
CA ARG A 402 10.42 11.35 0.64
C ARG A 402 11.46 12.47 0.67
N GLN A 403 12.41 12.46 -0.27
CA GLN A 403 13.42 13.51 -0.38
C GLN A 403 12.80 14.90 -0.57
N ALA A 404 11.85 15.03 -1.50
CA ALA A 404 11.14 16.28 -1.77
C ALA A 404 10.41 16.81 -0.53
N ILE A 405 9.72 15.93 0.21
CA ILE A 405 9.07 16.27 1.48
C ILE A 405 10.11 16.75 2.48
N GLN A 406 11.23 16.05 2.68
CA GLN A 406 12.25 16.46 3.65
C GLN A 406 12.87 17.81 3.32
N ASN A 407 13.15 18.07 2.05
CA ASN A 407 13.71 19.34 1.60
C ASN A 407 12.76 20.53 1.85
N ARG A 408 11.44 20.30 1.75
CA ARG A 408 10.42 21.33 2.00
C ARG A 408 10.04 21.48 3.47
N THR A 409 10.07 20.40 4.25
CA THR A 409 9.59 20.36 5.65
C THR A 409 10.70 20.55 6.68
N ARG A 410 11.85 21.11 6.30
CA ARG A 410 13.02 21.30 7.19
C ARG A 410 12.76 22.13 8.44
N ILE A 411 11.69 22.93 8.42
CA ILE A 411 11.30 23.84 9.51
C ILE A 411 10.06 23.34 10.26
N GLU A 412 9.44 22.27 9.76
CA GLU A 412 8.17 21.79 10.28
C GLU A 412 8.39 20.90 11.50
N LYS A 413 7.46 21.00 12.44
CA LYS A 413 7.48 20.16 13.65
C LYS A 413 6.98 18.74 13.38
N GLU A 414 6.33 18.53 12.24
CA GLU A 414 5.68 17.28 11.87
C GLU A 414 5.98 16.95 10.41
N ASN A 415 6.09 15.66 10.14
CA ASN A 415 6.24 15.13 8.79
C ASN A 415 4.87 14.97 8.12
N VAL A 416 4.86 14.95 6.80
CA VAL A 416 3.65 14.69 5.99
C VAL A 416 3.26 13.22 6.14
N TRP A 417 1.96 12.98 6.37
CA TRP A 417 1.39 11.65 6.33
C TRP A 417 1.26 11.19 4.87
N LEU A 418 1.85 10.05 4.54
CA LEU A 418 1.96 9.54 3.17
C LEU A 418 1.25 8.19 3.02
N HIS A 419 0.28 8.12 2.11
CA HIS A 419 -0.46 6.90 1.77
C HIS A 419 -0.11 6.37 0.38
N LEU A 420 -0.09 5.05 0.21
CA LEU A 420 0.07 4.40 -1.10
C LEU A 420 -1.21 3.67 -1.52
N PHE A 421 -1.85 4.16 -2.58
CA PHE A 421 -3.10 3.55 -3.06
C PHE A 421 -2.88 2.22 -3.78
N GLY A 422 -3.53 1.17 -3.31
CA GLY A 422 -3.57 -0.16 -3.91
C GLY A 422 -2.23 -0.93 -3.87
N ILE A 423 -1.26 -0.48 -3.07
CA ILE A 423 0.09 -1.04 -3.02
C ILE A 423 0.27 -1.99 -1.84
N LEU A 424 0.14 -3.28 -2.13
CA LEU A 424 0.65 -4.36 -1.29
C LEU A 424 1.65 -5.22 -2.08
N ARG A 425 2.93 -5.07 -1.74
CA ARG A 425 4.06 -5.76 -2.39
C ARG A 425 5.01 -6.30 -1.32
N PRO A 426 4.77 -7.51 -0.78
CA PRO A 426 5.44 -8.00 0.44
C PRO A 426 6.96 -7.80 0.47
N MET A 427 7.63 -8.02 -0.67
CA MET A 427 9.09 -7.88 -0.80
C MET A 427 9.61 -6.46 -0.52
N ILE A 428 8.85 -5.42 -0.87
CA ILE A 428 9.25 -4.01 -0.74
C ILE A 428 8.48 -3.28 0.37
N GLN A 429 7.60 -3.98 1.11
CA GLN A 429 6.92 -3.42 2.29
C GLN A 429 7.91 -2.90 3.36
N PRO A 430 9.03 -3.58 3.67
CA PRO A 430 10.02 -3.05 4.61
C PRO A 430 10.63 -1.72 4.12
N SER A 431 10.87 -1.58 2.82
CA SER A 431 11.40 -0.37 2.18
C SER A 431 10.45 0.82 2.37
N PHE A 432 9.14 0.61 2.22
CA PHE A 432 8.15 1.67 2.46
C PHE A 432 8.16 2.19 3.90
N ARG A 433 8.34 1.31 4.89
CA ARG A 433 8.47 1.72 6.31
C ARG A 433 9.71 2.57 6.52
N LEU A 434 10.85 2.15 5.95
CA LEU A 434 12.11 2.89 6.02
C LEU A 434 11.99 4.26 5.35
N LEU A 435 11.29 4.36 4.21
CA LEU A 435 11.00 5.61 3.52
C LEU A 435 9.94 6.46 4.22
N GLY A 436 9.45 6.02 5.38
CA GLY A 436 8.47 6.76 6.13
C GLY A 436 7.11 6.87 5.44
N VAL A 437 6.69 5.86 4.69
CA VAL A 437 5.27 5.71 4.32
C VAL A 437 4.44 5.49 5.59
N SER A 438 3.27 6.11 5.65
CA SER A 438 2.41 6.12 6.84
C SER A 438 1.30 5.08 6.75
N SER A 439 0.82 4.80 5.54
CA SER A 439 -0.23 3.80 5.32
C SER A 439 -0.30 3.31 3.88
N PHE A 440 -1.07 2.26 3.66
CA PHE A 440 -1.39 1.73 2.33
C PHE A 440 -2.73 1.00 2.38
N ASP A 441 -3.31 0.72 1.22
CA ASP A 441 -4.50 -0.13 1.11
C ASP A 441 -4.29 -1.28 0.12
N SER A 442 -5.02 -2.38 0.34
CA SER A 442 -5.12 -3.45 -0.65
C SER A 442 -6.22 -4.46 -0.32
N ALA A 443 -7.02 -4.82 -1.32
CA ALA A 443 -7.93 -5.96 -1.28
C ALA A 443 -7.34 -7.22 -1.94
N SER A 444 -6.03 -7.24 -2.23
CA SER A 444 -5.45 -8.31 -3.07
C SER A 444 -5.47 -9.69 -2.40
N TYR A 445 -5.18 -9.79 -1.10
CA TYR A 445 -5.15 -11.08 -0.37
C TYR A 445 -6.55 -11.68 -0.19
N LEU A 446 -7.55 -10.83 0.06
CA LEU A 446 -8.95 -11.20 0.01
C LEU A 446 -9.29 -11.78 -1.37
N ARG A 447 -9.10 -11.00 -2.44
CA ARG A 447 -9.54 -11.37 -3.80
C ARG A 447 -8.79 -12.58 -4.37
N LYS A 448 -7.55 -12.82 -3.95
CA LYS A 448 -6.77 -14.02 -4.31
C LYS A 448 -7.51 -15.32 -3.99
N ALA A 449 -8.35 -15.32 -2.96
CA ALA A 449 -9.16 -16.48 -2.60
C ALA A 449 -10.07 -16.99 -3.73
N TRP A 450 -10.43 -16.16 -4.71
CA TRP A 450 -11.26 -16.58 -5.86
C TRP A 450 -10.77 -16.12 -7.25
N LEU A 451 -9.86 -15.14 -7.34
CA LEU A 451 -9.35 -14.65 -8.64
C LEU A 451 -8.15 -15.43 -9.19
N ARG A 452 -7.47 -16.23 -8.35
CA ARG A 452 -6.30 -17.03 -8.76
C ARG A 452 -6.65 -18.51 -8.85
N SER A 453 -5.84 -19.28 -9.57
CA SER A 453 -5.96 -20.74 -9.63
C SER A 453 -5.00 -21.48 -8.68
N ASP A 454 -3.92 -20.82 -8.30
CA ASP A 454 -2.76 -21.36 -7.56
C ASP A 454 -2.56 -20.76 -6.17
N GLN A 455 -3.16 -19.59 -5.90
CA GLN A 455 -2.93 -18.81 -4.68
C GLN A 455 -4.25 -18.49 -3.99
N ASN A 456 -4.99 -19.51 -3.56
CA ASN A 456 -6.32 -19.32 -2.97
C ASN A 456 -6.29 -19.29 -1.45
N TYR A 457 -5.47 -20.14 -0.81
CA TYR A 457 -5.34 -20.22 0.65
C TYR A 457 -3.89 -19.92 1.04
N LEU A 458 -3.68 -18.99 1.98
CA LEU A 458 -2.37 -18.69 2.54
C LEU A 458 -2.13 -19.50 3.81
N ALA A 459 -0.98 -20.16 3.94
CA ALA A 459 -0.57 -20.91 5.12
C ALA A 459 -0.63 -20.05 6.39
N ALA A 460 -0.88 -20.67 7.55
CA ALA A 460 -1.07 -19.96 8.83
C ALA A 460 0.14 -19.12 9.28
N ASP A 461 1.34 -19.45 8.80
CA ASP A 461 2.61 -18.74 9.04
C ASP A 461 2.92 -17.68 7.97
N GLY A 462 2.10 -17.58 6.91
CA GLY A 462 2.32 -16.70 5.78
C GLY A 462 3.39 -17.17 4.79
N SER A 463 3.94 -18.38 4.95
CA SER A 463 5.09 -18.84 4.16
C SER A 463 4.73 -19.31 2.75
N ARG A 464 3.51 -19.85 2.57
CA ARG A 464 3.13 -20.57 1.36
C ARG A 464 1.69 -20.36 0.93
N TRP A 465 1.48 -20.33 -0.38
CA TRP A 465 0.16 -20.35 -1.00
C TRP A 465 -0.23 -21.77 -1.45
N TYR A 466 -1.52 -22.09 -1.30
CA TYR A 466 -2.14 -23.33 -1.74
C TYR A 466 -3.29 -23.06 -2.71
N SER A 467 -3.50 -23.97 -3.68
CA SER A 467 -4.72 -24.05 -4.45
C SER A 467 -5.85 -24.63 -3.61
N SER A 468 -7.05 -24.07 -3.74
CA SER A 468 -8.26 -24.65 -3.15
C SER A 468 -8.82 -25.78 -4.04
N ILE A 469 -9.38 -26.81 -3.41
CA ILE A 469 -10.01 -27.96 -4.05
C ILE A 469 -11.30 -27.50 -4.74
N ARG A 470 -11.42 -27.71 -6.05
CA ARG A 470 -12.55 -27.17 -6.83
C ARG A 470 -13.71 -28.15 -6.89
N VAL A 471 -14.83 -27.76 -6.28
CA VAL A 471 -16.09 -28.51 -6.32
C VAL A 471 -17.26 -27.55 -6.64
N PRO A 472 -17.34 -27.02 -7.88
CA PRO A 472 -18.46 -26.16 -8.28
C PRO A 472 -19.80 -26.90 -8.27
N LEU A 473 -20.89 -26.13 -8.28
CA LEU A 473 -22.26 -26.66 -8.32
C LEU A 473 -22.53 -27.42 -9.62
N SER A 474 -23.09 -28.64 -9.54
CA SER A 474 -23.58 -29.37 -10.72
C SER A 474 -24.64 -28.61 -11.50
N SER A 475 -25.43 -27.78 -10.80
CA SER A 475 -26.46 -26.93 -11.40
C SER A 475 -25.90 -25.75 -12.20
N SER A 476 -24.60 -25.45 -12.12
CA SER A 476 -24.01 -24.33 -12.84
C SER A 476 -23.98 -24.57 -14.35
N LYS A 477 -24.36 -23.54 -15.13
CA LYS A 477 -24.43 -23.60 -16.60
C LYS A 477 -23.20 -24.22 -17.25
N ARG A 478 -22.01 -23.79 -16.80
CA ARG A 478 -20.72 -24.27 -17.31
C ARG A 478 -20.53 -25.78 -17.10
N LEU A 479 -20.90 -26.31 -15.93
CA LEU A 479 -20.74 -27.74 -15.63
C LEU A 479 -21.77 -28.56 -16.42
N LYS A 480 -23.00 -28.06 -16.55
CA LYS A 480 -24.02 -28.68 -17.41
C LYS A 480 -23.58 -28.76 -18.86
N GLU A 481 -22.96 -27.71 -19.39
CA GLU A 481 -22.41 -27.71 -20.76
C GLU A 481 -21.26 -28.71 -20.93
N ALA A 482 -20.28 -28.71 -20.01
CA ALA A 482 -19.17 -29.66 -20.06
C ALA A 482 -19.61 -31.13 -19.88
N ALA A 483 -20.63 -31.38 -19.05
CA ALA A 483 -21.21 -32.70 -18.88
C ALA A 483 -21.90 -33.19 -20.16
N LYS A 484 -22.63 -32.32 -20.86
CA LYS A 484 -23.25 -32.63 -22.16
C LYS A 484 -22.20 -33.00 -23.22
N GLU A 485 -21.11 -32.26 -23.32
CA GLU A 485 -20.01 -32.57 -24.25
C GLU A 485 -19.39 -33.96 -24.00
N LYS A 486 -19.46 -34.46 -22.75
CA LYS A 486 -18.94 -35.76 -22.33
C LYS A 486 -20.01 -36.84 -22.18
N ASN A 487 -21.24 -36.60 -22.63
CA ASN A 487 -22.38 -37.51 -22.50
C ASN A 487 -22.67 -37.96 -21.05
N ILE A 488 -22.52 -37.06 -20.07
CA ILE A 488 -22.83 -37.30 -18.66
C ILE A 488 -24.22 -36.72 -18.33
N SER A 489 -25.09 -37.53 -17.73
CA SER A 489 -26.44 -37.10 -17.31
C SER A 489 -26.40 -36.11 -16.14
N GLU A 490 -27.45 -35.30 -15.96
CA GLU A 490 -27.53 -34.35 -14.83
C GLU A 490 -27.56 -35.09 -13.48
N GLU A 491 -28.24 -36.23 -13.40
CA GLU A 491 -28.26 -37.11 -12.22
C GLU A 491 -26.85 -37.58 -11.88
N ARG A 492 -26.10 -38.10 -12.88
CA ARG A 492 -24.74 -38.55 -12.68
C ARG A 492 -23.81 -37.41 -12.27
N LEU A 493 -23.98 -36.23 -12.84
CA LEU A 493 -23.22 -35.04 -12.46
C LEU A 493 -23.46 -34.64 -10.99
N SER A 494 -24.71 -34.73 -10.54
CA SER A 494 -25.09 -34.49 -9.15
C SER A 494 -24.52 -35.55 -8.20
N GLU A 495 -24.52 -36.84 -8.59
CA GLU A 495 -23.87 -37.91 -7.84
C GLU A 495 -22.35 -37.68 -7.69
N MET A 496 -21.67 -37.28 -8.76
CA MET A 496 -20.22 -37.03 -8.73
C MET A 496 -19.89 -35.85 -7.80
N GLU A 497 -20.70 -34.78 -7.84
CA GLU A 497 -20.58 -33.66 -6.91
C GLU A 497 -20.79 -34.11 -5.46
N MET A 498 -21.86 -34.88 -5.19
CA MET A 498 -22.17 -35.38 -3.85
C MET A 498 -21.02 -36.26 -3.31
N ARG A 499 -20.44 -37.13 -4.14
CA ARG A 499 -19.27 -37.94 -3.75
C ARG A 499 -18.08 -37.08 -3.35
N CYS A 500 -17.79 -36.00 -4.08
CA CYS A 500 -16.70 -35.08 -3.71
C CYS A 500 -16.97 -34.43 -2.34
N LEU A 501 -18.21 -33.98 -2.10
CA LEU A 501 -18.58 -33.32 -0.85
C LEU A 501 -18.55 -34.28 0.34
N LEU A 502 -19.05 -35.51 0.18
CA LEU A 502 -18.98 -36.54 1.22
C LEU A 502 -17.53 -36.93 1.54
N ALA A 503 -16.69 -37.14 0.53
CA ALA A 503 -15.28 -37.45 0.72
C ALA A 503 -14.55 -36.33 1.47
N LEU A 504 -14.81 -35.06 1.12
CA LEU A 504 -14.23 -33.90 1.81
C LEU A 504 -14.75 -33.78 3.25
N ASN A 505 -16.04 -34.00 3.48
CA ASN A 505 -16.64 -33.92 4.81
C ASN A 505 -16.11 -35.02 5.75
N ASN A 506 -15.86 -36.21 5.21
CA ASN A 506 -15.33 -37.35 5.96
C ASN A 506 -13.79 -37.35 6.04
N PHE A 507 -13.12 -36.31 5.54
CA PHE A 507 -11.65 -36.26 5.56
C PHE A 507 -11.12 -36.11 6.99
N ASP A 508 -10.43 -37.13 7.47
CA ASP A 508 -9.83 -37.23 8.81
C ASP A 508 -8.29 -37.18 8.79
N GLY A 509 -7.69 -36.99 7.61
CA GLY A 509 -6.24 -37.03 7.40
C GLY A 509 -5.64 -38.45 7.28
N SER A 510 -6.46 -39.50 7.34
CA SER A 510 -6.00 -40.87 7.08
C SER A 510 -5.64 -41.08 5.61
N HIS A 511 -4.76 -42.05 5.33
CA HIS A 511 -4.38 -42.38 3.96
C HIS A 511 -5.59 -42.78 3.10
N LYS A 512 -6.57 -43.49 3.71
CA LYS A 512 -7.80 -43.89 3.03
C LYS A 512 -8.64 -42.68 2.62
N ALA A 513 -8.92 -41.75 3.55
CA ALA A 513 -9.70 -40.56 3.26
C ALA A 513 -9.01 -39.65 2.23
N HIS A 514 -7.67 -39.56 2.30
CA HIS A 514 -6.87 -38.86 1.30
C HIS A 514 -7.07 -39.43 -0.11
N LEU A 515 -6.95 -40.75 -0.28
CA LEU A 515 -7.17 -41.40 -1.58
C LEU A 515 -8.60 -41.17 -2.09
N GLU A 516 -9.60 -41.25 -1.22
CA GLU A 516 -11.01 -41.04 -1.57
C GLU A 516 -11.30 -39.61 -2.05
N VAL A 517 -10.74 -38.59 -1.38
CA VAL A 517 -10.84 -37.20 -1.84
C VAL A 517 -10.15 -37.03 -3.19
N MET A 518 -8.94 -37.56 -3.35
CA MET A 518 -8.19 -37.44 -4.60
C MET A 518 -8.90 -38.12 -5.77
N GLU A 519 -9.44 -39.32 -5.57
CA GLU A 519 -10.20 -40.06 -6.57
C GLU A 519 -11.48 -39.33 -6.96
N SER A 520 -12.30 -38.92 -5.99
CA SER A 520 -13.57 -38.23 -6.24
C SER A 520 -13.36 -36.90 -6.98
N VAL A 521 -12.41 -36.08 -6.54
CA VAL A 521 -12.09 -34.79 -7.16
C VAL A 521 -11.47 -34.98 -8.55
N ASN A 522 -10.63 -36.01 -8.76
CA ASN A 522 -10.10 -36.32 -10.08
C ASN A 522 -11.16 -36.83 -11.05
N ASN A 523 -12.21 -37.49 -10.57
CA ASN A 523 -13.32 -37.91 -11.41
C ASN A 523 -14.18 -36.70 -11.82
N TYR A 524 -14.32 -35.70 -10.93
CA TYR A 524 -15.08 -34.47 -11.21
C TYR A 524 -14.28 -33.42 -12.02
N GLY A 525 -12.97 -33.33 -11.76
CA GLY A 525 -12.03 -32.33 -12.29
C GLY A 525 -11.95 -32.21 -13.82
N PRO A 526 -12.04 -33.30 -14.61
CA PRO A 526 -12.06 -33.23 -16.07
C PRO A 526 -13.20 -32.40 -16.65
N LEU A 527 -14.28 -32.14 -15.89
CA LEU A 527 -15.36 -31.24 -16.28
C LEU A 527 -15.02 -29.76 -16.05
N LEU A 528 -13.92 -29.49 -15.35
CA LEU A 528 -13.43 -28.15 -15.00
C LEU A 528 -12.33 -27.67 -15.94
N GLN A 529 -11.74 -28.55 -16.75
CA GLN A 529 -10.65 -28.23 -17.66
C GLN A 529 -11.03 -27.06 -18.56
N ARG A 530 -10.17 -26.03 -18.58
CA ARG A 530 -10.23 -24.94 -19.56
C ARG A 530 -9.40 -25.37 -20.77
N ARG A 531 -9.86 -25.06 -21.99
CA ARG A 531 -9.04 -25.25 -23.19
C ARG A 531 -7.72 -24.48 -23.01
N GLY A 532 -6.59 -25.18 -23.13
CA GLY A 532 -5.24 -24.60 -23.11
C GLY A 532 -4.59 -24.35 -21.74
N GLU A 533 -5.10 -24.92 -20.64
CA GLU A 533 -4.44 -24.88 -19.32
C GLU A 533 -4.02 -26.29 -18.86
N ASP A 534 -2.71 -26.55 -18.78
CA ASP A 534 -2.13 -27.72 -18.09
C ASP A 534 -2.39 -27.59 -16.59
N ASN A 535 -3.43 -28.28 -16.15
CA ASN A 535 -3.93 -28.18 -14.80
C ASN A 535 -3.35 -29.31 -13.94
N HIS A 536 -2.15 -29.11 -13.39
CA HIS A 536 -1.56 -29.93 -12.33
C HIS A 536 -2.35 -29.80 -11.00
N PHE A 537 -3.68 -29.96 -11.03
CA PHE A 537 -4.52 -29.92 -9.84
C PHE A 537 -4.22 -31.09 -8.91
N PHE A 538 -3.89 -32.26 -9.46
CA PHE A 538 -3.57 -33.45 -8.69
C PHE A 538 -2.44 -33.21 -7.67
N GLU A 539 -1.27 -32.76 -8.14
CA GLU A 539 -0.12 -32.49 -7.27
C GLU A 539 -0.42 -31.41 -6.22
N LYS A 540 -1.15 -30.37 -6.62
CA LYS A 540 -1.52 -29.26 -5.73
C LYS A 540 -2.50 -29.69 -4.64
N TYR A 541 -3.49 -30.52 -4.99
CA TYR A 541 -4.46 -31.05 -4.02
C TYR A 541 -3.81 -32.06 -3.09
N ASN A 542 -2.96 -32.95 -3.64
CA ASN A 542 -2.18 -33.89 -2.85
C ASN A 542 -1.32 -33.18 -1.81
N GLN A 543 -0.62 -32.12 -2.21
CA GLN A 543 0.17 -31.30 -1.29
C GLN A 543 -0.67 -30.60 -0.23
N LEU A 544 -1.82 -30.01 -0.61
CA LEU A 544 -2.73 -29.37 0.33
C LEU A 544 -3.25 -30.36 1.40
N LEU A 545 -3.70 -31.54 0.97
CA LEU A 545 -4.25 -32.58 1.85
C LEU A 545 -3.19 -33.23 2.75
N ASN A 546 -1.94 -33.30 2.30
CA ASN A 546 -0.83 -33.76 3.14
C ASN A 546 -0.43 -32.70 4.19
N ASP A 547 -0.29 -31.44 3.76
CA ASP A 547 0.22 -30.36 4.62
C ASP A 547 -0.81 -29.92 5.67
N ARG A 548 -2.11 -30.07 5.37
CA ARG A 548 -3.28 -29.69 6.18
C ARG A 548 -3.13 -28.32 6.84
N PRO A 549 -2.83 -27.26 6.08
CA PRO A 549 -2.44 -25.98 6.64
C PRO A 549 -3.60 -25.23 7.34
N TRP A 550 -4.86 -25.66 7.15
CA TRP A 550 -6.02 -25.10 7.87
C TRP A 550 -6.11 -25.59 9.32
N GLU A 551 -5.70 -26.82 9.61
CA GLU A 551 -5.66 -27.38 10.98
C GLU A 551 -4.63 -26.66 11.86
N LYS A 552 -3.58 -26.13 11.22
CA LYS A 552 -2.50 -25.35 11.87
C LYS A 552 -2.88 -23.88 12.11
N CYS A 553 -4.03 -23.42 11.60
CA CYS A 553 -4.47 -22.05 11.76
C CYS A 553 -5.49 -21.91 12.88
N HIS A 554 -5.24 -20.99 13.81
CA HIS A 554 -6.13 -20.70 14.92
C HIS A 554 -7.02 -19.46 14.71
N CYS A 555 -7.16 -18.98 13.47
CA CYS A 555 -8.08 -17.89 13.19
C CYS A 555 -9.54 -18.40 13.30
N GLU A 556 -10.46 -17.50 13.64
CA GLU A 556 -11.87 -17.84 13.87
C GLU A 556 -12.49 -18.59 12.69
N VAL A 557 -12.17 -18.15 11.48
CA VAL A 557 -12.68 -18.75 10.25
C VAL A 557 -12.19 -20.20 10.06
N CYS A 558 -10.90 -20.48 10.27
CA CYS A 558 -10.36 -21.83 10.11
C CYS A 558 -10.86 -22.79 11.19
N ARG A 559 -11.00 -22.31 12.43
CA ARG A 559 -11.57 -23.12 13.53
C ARG A 559 -12.99 -23.58 13.24
N ASN A 560 -13.81 -22.70 12.66
CA ASN A 560 -15.22 -22.99 12.43
C ASN A 560 -15.47 -23.79 11.14
N LEU A 561 -14.67 -23.58 10.10
CA LEU A 561 -14.91 -24.23 8.80
C LEU A 561 -14.11 -25.53 8.60
N GLY A 562 -12.98 -25.72 9.29
CA GLY A 562 -12.10 -26.86 9.02
C GLY A 562 -11.71 -26.95 7.54
N ILE A 563 -11.87 -28.13 6.92
CA ILE A 563 -11.52 -28.35 5.51
C ILE A 563 -12.35 -27.51 4.53
N ASP A 564 -13.57 -27.08 4.88
CA ASP A 564 -14.41 -26.26 3.99
C ASP A 564 -13.74 -24.95 3.56
N ILE A 565 -12.82 -24.43 4.38
CA ILE A 565 -12.10 -23.20 4.05
C ILE A 565 -11.25 -23.34 2.78
N VAL A 566 -10.74 -24.54 2.50
CA VAL A 566 -9.90 -24.85 1.33
C VAL A 566 -10.70 -25.41 0.16
N VAL A 567 -12.03 -25.45 0.25
CA VAL A 567 -12.92 -25.82 -0.86
C VAL A 567 -13.30 -24.56 -1.65
N PHE A 568 -13.08 -24.59 -2.96
CA PHE A 568 -13.53 -23.57 -3.91
C PHE A 568 -14.95 -23.89 -4.35
N ARG A 569 -15.92 -23.31 -3.64
CA ARG A 569 -17.34 -23.51 -3.88
C ARG A 569 -18.15 -22.36 -3.28
N GLY A 570 -19.03 -21.78 -4.09
CA GLY A 570 -19.92 -20.68 -3.70
C GLY A 570 -19.21 -19.42 -3.17
N ALA A 571 -19.99 -18.37 -2.93
CA ALA A 571 -19.44 -17.09 -2.47
C ALA A 571 -19.05 -17.13 -0.98
N GLY A 572 -19.78 -17.89 -0.16
CA GLY A 572 -19.60 -17.94 1.29
C GLY A 572 -18.22 -18.45 1.70
N ARG A 573 -17.80 -19.61 1.19
CA ARG A 573 -16.46 -20.18 1.46
C ARG A 573 -15.35 -19.30 0.89
N ASN A 574 -15.53 -18.82 -0.35
CA ASN A 574 -14.54 -17.99 -1.02
C ASN A 574 -14.25 -16.69 -0.26
N LYS A 575 -15.29 -16.01 0.25
CA LYS A 575 -15.12 -14.79 1.06
C LYS A 575 -14.50 -15.07 2.42
N ARG A 576 -14.93 -16.14 3.11
CA ARG A 576 -14.32 -16.58 4.38
C ARG A 576 -12.83 -16.91 4.21
N ARG A 577 -12.46 -17.63 3.15
CA ARG A 577 -11.04 -17.85 2.80
C ARG A 577 -10.31 -16.54 2.51
N GLY A 578 -10.98 -15.59 1.87
CA GLY A 578 -10.47 -14.23 1.72
C GLY A 578 -10.20 -13.56 3.08
N PHE A 579 -11.13 -13.64 4.03
CA PHE A 579 -10.97 -13.09 5.38
C PHE A 579 -9.78 -13.70 6.11
N HIS A 580 -9.63 -15.03 6.03
CA HIS A 580 -8.44 -15.74 6.53
C HIS A 580 -7.15 -15.22 5.89
N ASN A 581 -7.09 -15.10 4.57
CA ASN A 581 -5.89 -14.60 3.88
C ASN A 581 -5.51 -13.18 4.33
N THR A 582 -6.51 -12.31 4.51
CA THR A 582 -6.31 -10.96 5.05
C THR A 582 -5.81 -11.01 6.51
N TRP A 583 -6.34 -11.92 7.31
CA TRP A 583 -5.90 -12.13 8.69
C TRP A 583 -4.46 -12.60 8.81
N VAL A 584 -4.04 -13.56 7.99
CA VAL A 584 -2.65 -14.02 7.95
C VAL A 584 -1.72 -12.90 7.48
N LEU A 585 -2.09 -12.17 6.42
CA LEU A 585 -1.31 -11.01 5.95
C LEU A 585 -1.04 -10.04 7.10
N TYR A 586 -2.10 -9.64 7.79
CA TYR A 586 -1.99 -8.62 8.82
C TYR A 586 -1.17 -9.08 10.03
N ASN A 587 -1.47 -10.28 10.54
CA ASN A 587 -0.87 -10.75 11.78
C ASN A 587 0.52 -11.38 11.61
N LYS A 588 0.83 -11.95 10.44
CA LYS A 588 2.08 -12.70 10.22
C LYS A 588 3.05 -11.99 9.30
N ILE A 589 2.57 -11.26 8.30
CA ILE A 589 3.45 -10.60 7.32
C ILE A 589 3.67 -9.13 7.68
N LEU A 590 2.62 -8.42 8.10
CA LEU A 590 2.72 -7.00 8.42
C LEU A 590 3.13 -6.74 9.87
N ARG A 591 2.60 -7.49 10.84
CA ARG A 591 2.96 -7.35 12.26
C ARG A 591 4.02 -8.35 12.74
N GLY A 592 4.32 -9.39 11.98
CA GLY A 592 5.21 -10.50 12.36
C GLY A 592 6.71 -10.27 12.18
N HIS A 593 7.17 -9.01 12.17
CA HIS A 593 8.59 -8.65 12.03
C HIS A 593 9.04 -7.63 13.06
#